data_AF-A0AAU1XHR8-F1
#
_entry.id   AF-A0AAU1XHR8-F1
#
_cell.length_a   1.000
_cell.length_b   1.000
_cell.length_c   1.000
_cell.angle_alpha   90.00
_cell.angle_beta   90.00
_cell.angle_gamma   90.00
#
_symmetry.space_group_name_H-M   'P 1'
#
loop_
_entity.id
_entity.type
_entity.pdbx_description
1 polymer ?
#
loop_
_entity_poly.entity_id
_entity_poly.type
_entity_poly.pdbx_seq_one_letter_code
_entity_poly.pdbx_strand_id
1 'polypeptide(L)' 'MDQPTPHPVPSGSEAQPVVCARCGTESPNGAPPTWTCSVENGTRQYFCVDCARANLRAIEGRLDSSWW' A
#
# COMPACT_ATOMS: atom_id res chain seq x y z
N MET A 1 0.73 -22.98 30.00
CA MET A 1 1.39 -21.80 29.42
C MET A 1 0.57 -21.42 28.20
N ASP A 2 -0.48 -20.63 28.41
CA ASP A 2 -1.34 -20.10 27.34
C ASP A 2 -0.77 -18.73 26.97
N GLN A 3 -0.19 -18.60 25.77
CA GLN A 3 0.37 -17.34 25.31
C GLN A 3 -0.73 -16.63 24.50
N PRO A 4 -1.30 -15.51 25.00
CA PRO A 4 -2.28 -14.76 24.22
C PRO A 4 -1.59 -14.21 22.98
N THR A 5 -2.05 -14.66 21.81
CA THR A 5 -1.61 -14.12 20.53
C THR A 5 -2.10 -12.67 20.45
N PRO A 6 -1.23 -11.66 20.30
CA PRO A 6 -1.71 -10.30 20.14
C PRO A 6 -2.49 -10.20 18.83
N HIS A 7 -3.81 -10.05 18.95
CA HIS A 7 -4.66 -9.72 17.81
C HIS A 7 -4.23 -8.34 17.31
N PRO A 8 -3.93 -8.18 16.00
CA PRO A 8 -3.68 -6.85 15.46
C PRO A 8 -4.97 -6.07 15.61
N VAL A 9 -4.99 -5.11 16.54
CA VAL A 9 -6.05 -4.11 16.61
C VAL A 9 -6.14 -3.47 15.23
N PRO A 10 -7.30 -3.45 14.55
CA PRO A 10 -7.45 -2.62 13.38
C PRO A 10 -7.22 -1.20 13.89
N SER A 11 -6.08 -0.60 13.54
CA SER A 11 -5.78 0.78 13.83
C SER A 11 -6.75 1.64 13.05
N GLY A 12 -7.97 1.77 13.56
CA GLY A 12 -8.91 2.82 13.21
C GLY A 12 -8.38 4.12 13.79
N SER A 13 -7.22 4.57 13.31
CA SER A 13 -6.96 6.00 13.28
C SER A 13 -8.06 6.58 12.42
N GLU A 14 -8.80 7.55 12.95
CA GLU A 14 -9.77 8.36 12.21
C GLU A 14 -9.20 8.60 10.82
N ALA A 15 -9.83 7.94 9.84
CA ALA A 15 -9.12 7.57 8.63
C ALA A 15 -9.03 8.81 7.75
N GLN A 16 -7.93 9.55 7.94
CA GLN A 16 -7.68 10.82 7.29
C GLN A 16 -7.66 10.61 5.78
N PRO A 17 -8.33 11.49 5.01
CA PRO A 17 -8.44 11.34 3.58
C PRO A 17 -7.06 11.20 2.95
N VAL A 18 -6.89 10.21 2.09
CA VAL A 18 -5.66 10.00 1.33
C VAL A 18 -5.93 10.13 -0.16
N VAL A 19 -4.88 10.46 -0.90
CA VAL A 19 -4.95 10.59 -2.35
C VAL A 19 -3.89 9.68 -2.96
N CYS A 20 -4.25 9.00 -4.05
CA CYS A 20 -3.30 8.18 -4.79
C CYS A 20 -2.23 9.08 -5.41
N ALA A 21 -0.96 8.85 -5.05
CA ALA A 21 0.17 9.64 -5.52
C ALA A 21 0.38 9.57 -7.06
N ARG A 22 -0.20 8.58 -7.73
CA ARG A 22 -0.08 8.39 -9.19
C ARG A 22 -1.24 8.97 -9.99
N CYS A 23 -2.49 8.64 -9.64
CA CYS A 23 -3.66 9.01 -10.45
C CYS A 23 -4.57 10.04 -9.78
N GLY A 24 -4.29 10.43 -8.53
CA GLY A 24 -5.12 11.40 -7.82
C GLY A 24 -6.44 10.84 -7.27
N THR A 25 -6.71 9.54 -7.37
CA THR A 25 -7.92 8.94 -6.77
C THR A 25 -7.96 9.23 -5.28
N GLU A 26 -9.09 9.71 -4.78
CA GLU A 26 -9.27 10.06 -3.38
C GLU A 26 -9.89 8.90 -2.61
N SER A 27 -9.46 8.70 -1.37
CA SER A 27 -10.12 7.83 -0.40
C SER A 27 -10.45 8.64 0.85
N PRO A 28 -11.70 9.09 1.00
CA PRO A 28 -12.09 10.04 2.03
C PRO A 28 -12.03 9.46 3.45
N ASN A 29 -12.12 8.13 3.55
CA ASN A 29 -12.07 7.38 4.81
C ASN A 29 -10.70 6.70 4.96
N GLY A 30 -9.62 7.38 4.56
CA GLY A 30 -8.24 6.89 4.57
C GLY A 30 -7.98 5.70 3.66
N ALA A 31 -6.71 5.26 3.63
CA ALA A 31 -6.26 4.22 2.71
C ALA A 31 -6.95 2.88 3.04
N PRO A 32 -7.74 2.31 2.12
CA PRO A 32 -8.26 0.96 2.28
C PRO A 32 -7.11 -0.04 2.42
N PRO A 33 -7.30 -1.19 3.09
CA PRO A 33 -6.26 -2.22 3.21
C PRO A 33 -5.82 -2.81 1.86
N THR A 34 -6.59 -2.58 0.79
CA THR A 34 -6.27 -2.97 -0.58
C THR A 34 -5.31 -2.02 -1.29
N TRP A 35 -5.05 -0.83 -0.71
CA TRP A 35 -4.09 0.13 -1.25
C TRP A 35 -2.69 -0.16 -0.75
N THR A 36 -1.70 0.14 -1.58
CA THR A 36 -0.29 -0.02 -1.21
C THR A 36 0.23 1.25 -0.58
N CYS A 37 0.88 1.12 0.58
CA CYS A 37 1.64 2.20 1.22
C CYS A 37 3.13 1.99 0.95
N SER A 38 3.76 2.96 0.28
CA SER A 38 5.21 3.03 0.11
C SER A 38 5.78 4.18 0.93
N VAL A 39 7.04 4.09 1.33
CA VAL A 39 7.76 5.19 1.99
C VAL A 39 8.91 5.57 1.08
N GLU A 40 8.84 6.77 0.50
CA GLU A 40 9.89 7.31 -0.37
C GLU A 40 10.42 8.61 0.22
N ASN A 41 11.74 8.73 0.37
CA ASN A 41 12.38 9.89 0.99
C ASN A 41 11.78 10.25 2.36
N GLY A 42 11.39 9.24 3.14
CA GLY A 42 10.73 9.41 4.44
C GLY A 42 9.24 9.79 4.38
N THR A 43 8.68 9.99 3.19
CA THR A 43 7.28 10.36 3.00
C THR A 43 6.44 9.15 2.62
N ARG A 44 5.30 8.96 3.30
CA ARG A 44 4.34 7.91 2.95
C ARG A 44 3.58 8.32 1.69
N GLN A 45 3.62 7.47 0.68
CA GLN A 45 2.83 7.57 -0.53
C GLN A 45 1.85 6.42 -0.60
N TYR A 46 0.61 6.71 -0.96
CA TYR A 46 -0.45 5.72 -1.12
C TYR A 46 -0.77 5.52 -2.59
N PHE A 47 -0.99 4.27 -2.99
CA PHE A 47 -1.35 3.89 -4.35
C PHE A 47 -2.63 3.07 -4.36
N CYS A 48 -3.59 3.47 -5.19
CA CYS A 48 -4.81 2.68 -5.40
C CYS A 48 -4.50 1.32 -6.03
N VAL A 49 -5.43 0.37 -5.90
CA VAL A 49 -5.23 -1.01 -6.35
C VAL A 49 -4.82 -1.11 -7.82
N ASP A 50 -5.41 -0.27 -8.68
CA ASP A 50 -5.10 -0.22 -10.11
C ASP A 50 -3.69 0.28 -10.38
N CYS A 51 -3.30 1.39 -9.73
CA CYS A 51 -1.96 1.96 -9.85
C CYS A 51 -0.87 1.05 -9.29
N ALA A 52 -1.14 0.39 -8.16
CA ALA A 52 -0.23 -0.58 -7.57
C ALA A 52 0.01 -1.77 -8.52
N ARG A 53 -1.07 -2.35 -9.06
CA ARG A 53 -0.96 -3.46 -10.03
C ARG A 53 -0.29 -3.05 -11.34
N ALA A 54 -0.56 -1.84 -11.82
CA ALA A 54 0.11 -1.31 -13.01
C ALA A 54 1.62 -1.11 -12.77
N ASN A 55 2.04 -0.76 -11.55
CA ASN A 55 3.46 -0.59 -11.21
C ASN A 55 4.19 -1.93 -11.08
N LEU A 56 3.55 -2.96 -10.50
CA LEU A 56 4.12 -4.32 -10.44
C LEU A 56 4.48 -4.84 -11.85
N ARG A 57 3.59 -4.67 -12.83
CA ARG A 57 3.85 -5.06 -14.23
C ARG A 57 5.05 -4.34 -14.86
N ALA A 58 5.32 -3.09 -14.46
CA ALA A 58 6.44 -2.32 -14.98
C ALA A 58 7.79 -2.75 -14.38
N ILE A 59 7.79 -3.33 -13.17
CA ILE A 59 8.98 -3.87 -12.50
C ILE A 59 9.28 -5.29 -13.01
N GLU A 60 8.25 -6.12 -13.20
CA GLU A 60 8.37 -7.47 -13.76
C GLU A 60 8.98 -7.50 -15.17
N GLY A 61 8.72 -6.48 -15.99
CA GLY A 61 9.33 -6.36 -17.33
C GLY A 61 10.81 -5.93 -17.34
N ARG A 62 11.38 -5.57 -16.17
CA ARG A 62 12.78 -5.15 -16.03
C ARG A 62 13.61 -6.10 -15.17
N LEU A 63 13.00 -7.07 -14.48
CA LEU A 63 13.78 -8.16 -13.88
C LEU A 63 14.29 -9.05 -15.03
N ASP A 64 15.59 -8.98 -15.28
CA ASP A 64 16.26 -9.90 -16.20
C ASP A 64 15.97 -11.33 -15.75
N SER A 65 15.62 -12.18 -16.71
CA SER A 65 15.20 -13.57 -16.46
C SER A 65 16.34 -14.45 -15.93
N SER A 66 17.53 -13.91 -15.67
CA SER A 66 18.73 -14.60 -15.18
C SER A 66 18.75 -14.92 -13.68
N TRP A 67 17.68 -14.65 -12.93
CA TRP A 67 17.59 -14.95 -11.49
C TRP A 67 17.01 -16.36 -11.16
N TRP A 68 16.74 -17.24 -12.14
CA TRP A 68 16.46 -18.65 -11.80
C TRP A 68 17.75 -19.43 -11.51
#